data_AF-A0A9E2EGF4-F1
#
_entry.id   AF-A0A9E2EGF4-F1
#
_cell.length_a   1.000
_cell.length_b   1.000
_cell.length_c   1.000
_cell.angle_alpha   90.00
_cell.angle_beta   90.00
_cell.angle_gamma   90.00
#
_symmetry.space_group_name_H-M   'P 1'
#
loop_
_entity.id
_entity.type
_entity.pdbx_description
1 polymer ?
#
loop_
_entity_poly.entity_id
_entity_poly.type
_entity_poly.pdbx_seq_one_letter_code
_entity_poly.pdbx_strand_id
1 'polypeptide(L)' 'MDLGSISLSLAVKDLAASRDFYEKLGFVQAGGNAEQNWLILRNGDHVIGLFQGMFEQNILTFNPGWDQQCNDLES' A
#
# COMPACT_ATOMS: atom_id res chain seq x y z
N MET A 1 1.45 -15.12 -17.75
CA MET A 1 1.65 -13.68 -17.54
C MET A 1 2.11 -13.53 -16.12
N ASP A 2 3.34 -13.06 -15.90
CA ASP A 2 3.81 -12.71 -14.58
C ASP A 2 3.36 -11.26 -14.29
N LEU A 3 2.59 -11.08 -13.23
CA LEU A 3 2.01 -9.78 -12.86
C LEU A 3 2.88 -9.03 -11.85
N GLY A 4 3.98 -9.63 -11.41
CA GLY A 4 4.86 -9.09 -10.38
C GLY A 4 4.14 -8.89 -9.05
N SER A 5 4.45 -7.79 -8.38
CA SER A 5 3.89 -7.48 -7.07
C SER A 5 2.48 -6.95 -7.15
N ILE A 6 1.72 -7.20 -6.09
CA ILE A 6 0.35 -6.74 -5.95
C ILE A 6 0.23 -5.83 -4.73
N SER A 7 -0.52 -4.75 -4.89
CA SER A 7 -0.85 -3.85 -3.79
C SER A 7 -2.31 -3.42 -3.85
N LEU A 8 -2.91 -3.27 -2.67
CA LEU A 8 -4.28 -2.73 -2.54
C LEU A 8 -4.23 -1.29 -2.05
N SER A 9 -4.71 -0.36 -2.87
CA SER A 9 -4.90 1.03 -2.51
C SER A 9 -6.30 1.21 -1.94
N LEU A 10 -6.37 1.56 -0.65
CA LEU A 10 -7.58 1.73 0.12
C LEU A 10 -8.00 3.20 0.16
N ALA A 11 -9.22 3.48 -0.26
CA ALA A 11 -9.86 4.77 -0.12
C ALA A 11 -10.31 4.93 1.33
N VAL A 12 -9.56 5.69 2.13
CA VAL A 12 -9.85 5.87 3.57
C VAL A 12 -10.46 7.24 3.85
N LYS A 13 -11.35 7.30 4.84
CA LYS A 13 -11.96 8.57 5.28
C LYS A 13 -11.08 9.34 6.26
N ASP A 14 -10.32 8.60 7.07
CA ASP A 14 -9.39 9.12 8.08
C ASP A 14 -8.10 8.30 8.03
N LEU A 15 -7.03 8.94 7.57
CA LEU A 15 -5.72 8.34 7.36
C LEU A 15 -5.06 7.93 8.69
N ALA A 16 -5.18 8.76 9.72
CA ALA A 16 -4.56 8.50 11.02
C ALA A 16 -5.24 7.32 11.70
N ALA A 17 -6.58 7.32 11.77
CA ALA A 17 -7.32 6.21 12.35
C ALA A 17 -7.11 4.89 11.58
N SER A 18 -7.02 4.96 10.25
CA SER A 18 -6.76 3.78 9.42
C SER A 18 -5.34 3.24 9.62
N ARG A 19 -4.34 4.13 9.67
CA ARG A 19 -2.97 3.76 9.99
C ARG A 19 -2.89 3.04 11.35
N ASP A 20 -3.44 3.64 12.40
CA ASP A 20 -3.44 3.05 13.75
C ASP A 20 -4.10 1.67 13.79
N PHE A 21 -5.15 1.46 13.00
CA PHE A 21 -5.80 0.17 12.86
C PHE A 21 -4.88 -0.87 12.22
N TYR A 22 -4.25 -0.55 11.08
CA TYR A 22 -3.38 -1.49 10.39
C TYR A 22 -2.06 -1.75 11.13
N GLU A 23 -1.53 -0.77 11.87
CA GLU A 23 -0.38 -0.97 12.74
C GLU A 23 -0.65 -2.02 13.83
N LYS A 24 -1.88 -2.07 14.39
CA LYS A 24 -2.28 -3.14 15.33
C LYS A 24 -2.34 -4.52 14.70
N LEU A 25 -2.51 -4.60 13.37
CA LEU A 25 -2.45 -5.84 12.61
C LEU A 25 -1.02 -6.21 12.19
N GLY A 26 -0.01 -5.46 12.64
CA GLY A 26 1.40 -5.70 12.34
C GLY A 26 1.90 -5.07 11.05
N PHE A 27 1.12 -4.18 10.42
CA PHE A 27 1.64 -3.38 9.31
C PHE A 27 2.59 -2.28 9.81
N VAL A 28 3.62 -2.00 9.04
CA VAL A 28 4.60 -0.94 9.31
C VAL A 28 4.66 0.04 8.14
N GLN A 29 4.91 1.31 8.42
CA GLN A 29 5.08 2.32 7.38
C GLN A 29 6.34 2.02 6.55
N ALA A 30 6.16 1.87 5.24
CA ALA A 30 7.23 1.65 4.27
C ALA A 30 7.48 2.87 3.37
N GLY A 31 6.52 3.80 3.30
CA GLY A 31 6.65 5.02 2.51
C GLY A 31 5.43 5.92 2.61
N GLY A 32 5.47 7.03 1.88
CA GLY A 32 4.40 8.01 1.81
C GLY A 32 4.55 9.20 2.75
N ASN A 33 3.64 10.16 2.60
CA ASN A 33 3.60 11.39 3.37
C ASN A 33 2.18 11.64 3.87
N ALA A 34 1.98 11.55 5.19
CA ALA A 34 0.69 11.78 5.82
C ALA A 34 0.17 13.21 5.60
N GLU A 35 1.04 14.22 5.46
CA GLU A 35 0.65 15.59 5.12
C GLU A 35 0.07 15.71 3.71
N GLN A 36 0.41 14.76 2.84
CA GLN A 36 -0.15 14.64 1.48
C GLN A 36 -1.32 13.66 1.42
N ASN A 37 -1.86 13.23 2.56
CA ASN A 37 -3.00 12.31 2.67
C ASN A 37 -2.76 10.89 2.14
N TRP A 38 -1.50 10.41 2.13
CA TRP A 38 -1.23 9.03 1.73
C TRP A 38 -0.06 8.36 2.47
N LEU A 39 -0.18 7.05 2.70
CA LEU A 39 0.84 6.21 3.31
C LEU A 39 0.89 4.85 2.64
N ILE A 40 2.08 4.26 2.54
CA ILE A 40 2.27 2.86 2.14
C ILE A 40 2.67 2.06 3.37
N LEU A 41 1.93 0.99 3.64
CA LEU A 41 2.18 0.09 4.76
C LEU A 41 2.48 -1.32 4.26
N ARG A 42 3.33 -2.05 4.99
CA ARG A 42 3.74 -3.42 4.68
C ARG A 42 3.58 -4.34 5.89
N ASN A 43 3.18 -5.59 5.66
CA ASN A 43 3.24 -6.68 6.63
C ASN A 43 3.74 -7.93 5.92
N GLY A 44 5.03 -8.25 6.09
CA GLY A 44 5.71 -9.22 5.22
C GLY A 44 5.59 -8.80 3.75
N ASP A 45 5.07 -9.72 2.92
CA ASP A 45 4.85 -9.49 1.49
C ASP A 45 3.53 -8.77 1.16
N HIS A 46 2.70 -8.49 2.15
CA HIS A 46 1.43 -7.80 1.94
C HIS A 46 1.65 -6.28 1.91
N VAL A 47 1.20 -5.65 0.82
CA VAL A 47 1.36 -4.21 0.59
C VAL A 47 0.00 -3.55 0.48
N ILE A 48 -0.24 -2.53 1.30
CA ILE A 48 -1.42 -1.69 1.20
C ILE A 48 -1.01 -0.21 1.12
N GLY A 49 -1.75 0.56 0.33
CA GLY A 49 -1.69 2.01 0.37
C GLY A 49 -2.95 2.56 1.02
N LEU A 50 -2.82 3.52 1.92
CA LEU A 50 -3.92 4.27 2.50
C LEU A 50 -3.95 5.63 1.84
N PHE A 51 -5.08 6.01 1.23
CA PHE A 51 -5.23 7.27 0.51
C PHE A 51 -6.52 7.96 0.93
N GLN A 52 -6.41 9.17 1.49
CA GLN A 52 -7.55 9.94 1.94
C GLN A 52 -7.96 11.00 0.91
N GLY A 53 -9.20 10.88 0.40
CA GLY A 53 -9.78 11.86 -0.51
C GLY A 53 -9.17 11.91 -1.93
N MET A 54 -8.40 10.90 -2.33
CA MET A 54 -7.73 10.88 -3.65
C MET A 54 -8.54 10.12 -4.72
N PHE A 55 -9.34 9.13 -4.33
CA PHE A 55 -10.20 8.35 -5.21
C PHE A 55 -11.39 7.78 -4.42
N GLU A 56 -12.47 7.42 -5.12
CA GLU A 56 -13.72 6.99 -4.49
C GLU A 56 -13.73 5.51 -4.09
N GLN A 57 -13.01 4.67 -4.84
CA GLN A 57 -13.06 3.21 -4.70
C GLN A 57 -11.66 2.62 -4.55
N ASN A 58 -11.56 1.48 -3.87
CA ASN A 58 -10.31 0.78 -3.72
C ASN A 58 -9.76 0.32 -5.07
N ILE A 59 -8.44 0.36 -5.22
CA ILE A 59 -7.75 0.01 -6.46
C ILE A 59 -6.82 -1.16 -6.19
N LEU A 60 -6.91 -2.20 -7.03
CA LEU A 60 -5.94 -3.27 -7.07
C LEU A 60 -4.92 -2.96 -8.15
N THR A 61 -3.65 -2.90 -7.78
CA THR A 61 -2.54 -2.61 -8.69
C THR A 61 -1.62 -3.82 -8.81
N PHE A 62 -1.29 -4.16 -10.05
CA PHE A 62 -0.21 -5.10 -10.38
C PHE A 62 0.99 -4.29 -10.87
N ASN A 63 2.17 -4.60 -10.37
CA ASN A 63 3.43 -3.96 -10.78
C ASN A 63 4.34 -5.04 -11.40
N PRO A 64 4.20 -5.27 -12.72
CA PRO A 64 5.06 -6.21 -13.42
C PRO A 64 6.54 -5.82 -13.28
N GLY A 65 7.40 -6.81 -13.12
CA GLY A 65 8.84 -6.61 -12.99
C GLY A 65 9.33 -6.33 -11.58
N TRP A 66 8.45 -6.18 -10.59
CA TRP A 66 8.84 -6.01 -9.18
C TRP A 66 8.34 -7.14 -8.29
N ASP A 67 9.14 -7.48 -7.29
CA ASP A 67 8.69 -8.28 -6.15
C ASP A 67 7.92 -7.42 -5.13
N GLN A 68 7.38 -8.08 -4.11
CA GLN A 68 6.59 -7.43 -3.06
C GLN A 68 7.43 -6.49 -2.20
N GLN A 69 8.75 -6.39 -2.37
CA GLN A 69 9.64 -5.52 -1.63
C GLN A 69 10.21 -4.39 -2.51
N CYS A 70 9.69 -4.22 -3.74
CA CYS A 70 10.16 -3.27 -4.74
C CYS A 70 11.56 -3.56 -5.30
N ASN A 71 12.01 -4.82 -5.24
CA ASN A 71 13.19 -5.26 -5.99
C ASN A 71 12.78 -5.66 -7.40
N ASP A 72 13.67 -5.45 -8.37
CA ASP A 72 13.47 -5.97 -9.72
C ASP A 72 13.49 -7.49 -9.72
N LEU A 73 12.51 -8.10 -10.39
CA LEU A 73 12.53 -9.53 -10.69
C LEU A 73 13.62 -9.78 -11.73
N GLU A 74 14.50 -10.75 -11.48
CA GLU A 74 15.54 -11.12 -12.45
C GLU A 74 14.90 -11.51 -13.79
N SER A 75 15.50 -11.03 -14.89
CA SER A 75 15.03 -11.21 -16.27
C SER A 75 15.25 -12.62 -16.80
#